data_AF-I4B9K5-F1
#
_entry.id   AF-I4B9K5-F1
#
_cell.length_a   1.000
_cell.length_b   1.000
_cell.length_c   1.000
_cell.angle_alpha   90.00
_cell.angle_beta   90.00
_cell.angle_gamma   90.00
#
_symmetry.space_group_name_H-M   'P 1'
#
loop_
_entity.id
_entity.type
_entity.pdbx_description
1 polymer ?
#
loop_
_entity_poly.entity_id
_entity_poly.type
_entity_poly.pdbx_seq_one_letter_code
_entity_poly.pdbx_strand_id
1 'polypeptide(L)'
;MLNSARNQSPLDERQIEFCRIAWELLTGGQGIPLITDEAQLYASETRFDENRNAVILGANAYPGVGVSANAQLSMLTCLAHELAHAERFRMGFRRPFTQPDMLLDEAETSLHASFFTLELSETDRIHLVEDARDRLNLYLELKYAERGSVYES
;
A
#
# COMPACT_ATOMS: atom_id res chain seq x y z
N MET A 1 -19.25 5.79 -1.02
CA MET A 1 -17.94 5.12 -1.09
C MET A 1 -17.51 5.08 -2.55
N LEU A 2 -16.36 5.65 -2.88
CA LEU A 2 -15.77 5.51 -4.21
C LEU A 2 -15.42 4.03 -4.43
N ASN A 3 -15.54 3.54 -5.66
CA ASN A 3 -15.09 2.19 -6.00
C ASN A 3 -13.57 2.11 -5.75
N SER A 4 -13.14 1.27 -4.82
CA SER A 4 -11.75 1.19 -4.34
C SER A 4 -10.98 -0.02 -4.89
N ALA A 5 -11.58 -0.78 -5.80
CA ALA A 5 -11.01 -2.03 -6.28
C ALA A 5 -9.77 -1.79 -7.17
N ARG A 6 -8.61 -2.24 -6.68
CA ARG A 6 -7.39 -2.50 -7.47
C ARG A 6 -7.58 -3.73 -8.37
N ASN A 7 -6.57 -4.09 -9.17
CA ASN A 7 -6.63 -5.28 -10.02
C ASN A 7 -6.88 -6.54 -9.17
N GLN A 8 -7.79 -7.40 -9.64
CA GLN A 8 -8.06 -8.69 -9.00
C GLN A 8 -7.64 -9.87 -9.88
N SER A 9 -7.35 -9.61 -11.16
CA SER A 9 -6.95 -10.65 -12.10
C SER A 9 -5.54 -11.13 -11.79
N PRO A 10 -5.26 -12.45 -11.82
CA PRO A 10 -3.91 -13.00 -11.73
C PRO A 10 -2.92 -12.26 -12.63
N LEU A 11 -1.71 -12.03 -12.13
CA LEU A 11 -0.63 -11.46 -12.93
C LEU A 11 -0.06 -12.51 -13.89
N ASP A 12 0.24 -12.08 -15.12
CA ASP A 12 1.03 -12.89 -16.04
C ASP A 12 2.54 -12.84 -15.70
N GLU A 13 3.33 -13.75 -16.28
CA GLU A 13 4.77 -13.84 -16.02
C GLU A 13 5.52 -12.55 -16.35
N ARG A 14 5.06 -11.79 -17.35
CA ARG A 14 5.68 -10.54 -17.76
C ARG A 14 5.42 -9.43 -16.75
N GLN A 15 4.21 -9.36 -16.21
CA GLN A 15 3.86 -8.45 -15.13
C GLN A 15 4.65 -8.76 -13.86
N ILE A 16 4.80 -10.04 -13.51
CA ILE A 16 5.61 -10.47 -12.37
C ILE A 16 7.08 -10.06 -12.55
N GLU A 17 7.63 -10.27 -13.75
CA GLU A 17 9.01 -9.87 -14.05
C GLU A 17 9.21 -8.36 -13.95
N PHE A 18 8.26 -7.56 -14.46
CA PHE A 18 8.32 -6.10 -14.28
C PHE A 18 8.25 -5.67 -12.81
N CYS A 19 7.47 -6.37 -11.98
CA CYS A 19 7.45 -6.11 -10.54
C CYS A 19 8.81 -6.41 -9.90
N ARG A 20 9.48 -7.49 -10.29
CA ARG A 20 10.82 -7.84 -9.79
C ARG A 20 11.86 -6.79 -10.14
N ILE A 21 11.91 -6.37 -11.40
CA ILE A 21 12.82 -5.32 -11.86
C ILE A 21 12.55 -4.00 -11.13
N ALA A 22 11.28 -3.60 -11.01
CA ALA A 22 10.89 -2.40 -10.28
C ALA A 22 11.29 -2.47 -8.79
N TRP A 23 11.13 -3.64 -8.17
CA TRP A 23 11.50 -3.86 -6.77
C TRP A 23 13.01 -3.78 -6.54
N GLU A 24 13.82 -4.36 -7.43
CA GLU A 24 15.28 -4.25 -7.36
C GLU A 24 15.73 -2.79 -7.49
N LEU A 25 15.10 -2.01 -8.37
CA LEU A 25 15.35 -0.58 -8.52
C LEU A 25 14.98 0.19 -7.25
N LEU A 26 13.77 0.00 -6.72
CA LEU A 26 13.29 0.68 -5.51
C LEU A 26 14.15 0.39 -4.28
N THR A 27 14.55 -0.88 -4.11
CA THR A 27 15.32 -1.28 -2.92
C THR A 27 16.80 -0.96 -3.03
N GLY A 28 17.32 -0.65 -4.22
CA GLY A 28 18.77 -0.48 -4.43
C GLY A 28 19.60 -1.67 -3.94
N GLY A 29 19.02 -2.87 -3.91
CA GLY A 29 19.66 -4.08 -3.39
C GLY A 29 19.70 -4.21 -1.85
N GLN A 30 18.91 -3.42 -1.10
CA GLN A 30 18.84 -3.42 0.38
C GLN A 30 18.35 -4.74 1.02
N GLY A 31 18.03 -5.77 0.22
CA GLY A 31 17.84 -7.14 0.70
C GLY A 31 16.47 -7.44 1.31
N ILE A 32 15.44 -6.64 1.04
CA ILE A 32 14.05 -7.02 1.35
C ILE A 32 13.53 -7.90 0.20
N PRO A 33 13.19 -9.19 0.43
CA PRO A 33 12.74 -10.06 -0.64
C PRO A 33 11.36 -9.68 -1.17
N LEU A 34 11.16 -9.83 -2.48
CA LEU A 34 9.84 -9.87 -3.11
C LEU A 34 9.45 -11.32 -3.39
N ILE A 35 8.47 -11.84 -2.66
CA ILE A 35 7.96 -13.20 -2.81
C ILE A 35 6.78 -13.19 -3.77
N THR A 36 6.83 -14.00 -4.83
CA THR A 36 5.84 -13.94 -5.93
C THR A 36 4.82 -15.08 -5.94
N ASP A 37 4.80 -15.90 -4.89
CA ASP A 37 3.99 -17.13 -4.82
C ASP A 37 2.48 -16.88 -4.96
N GLU A 38 2.01 -15.69 -4.56
CA GLU A 38 0.59 -15.32 -4.59
C GLU A 38 0.21 -14.49 -5.82
N ALA A 39 1.16 -14.08 -6.65
CA ALA A 39 0.93 -13.10 -7.73
C ALA A 39 -0.04 -13.61 -8.82
N GLN A 40 -0.14 -14.93 -8.98
CA GLN A 40 -1.03 -15.58 -9.95
C GLN A 40 -2.36 -16.04 -9.33
N LEU A 41 -2.62 -15.70 -8.07
CA LEU A 41 -3.89 -16.00 -7.41
C LEU A 41 -4.89 -14.88 -7.68
N TYR A 42 -6.16 -15.24 -7.83
CA TYR A 42 -7.24 -14.26 -7.97
C TYR A 42 -7.39 -13.47 -6.67
N ALA A 43 -7.51 -12.14 -6.79
CA ALA A 43 -7.70 -11.20 -5.70
C ALA A 43 -6.63 -11.27 -4.59
N SER A 44 -5.41 -11.70 -4.90
CA SER A 44 -4.31 -11.68 -3.93
C SER A 44 -3.79 -10.28 -3.64
N GLU A 45 -3.31 -10.09 -2.42
CA GLU A 45 -2.87 -8.79 -1.90
C GLU A 45 -1.36 -8.69 -1.85
N THR A 46 -0.87 -7.62 -2.47
CA THR A 46 0.49 -7.11 -2.28
C THR A 46 0.55 -6.50 -0.90
N ARG A 47 1.51 -6.95 -0.09
CA ARG A 47 1.63 -6.55 1.30
C ARG A 47 3.03 -6.80 1.83
N PHE A 48 3.50 -5.95 2.73
CA PHE A 48 4.62 -6.28 3.60
C PHE A 48 4.19 -7.25 4.71
N ASP A 49 4.92 -8.36 4.84
CA ASP A 49 4.77 -9.37 5.90
C ASP A 49 5.89 -9.22 6.94
N GLU A 50 5.55 -8.67 8.11
CA GLU A 50 6.49 -8.44 9.21
C GLU A 50 7.16 -9.74 9.72
N ASN A 51 6.48 -10.89 9.66
CA ASN A 51 7.04 -12.15 10.16
C ASN A 51 8.12 -12.70 9.24
N ARG A 52 7.94 -12.51 7.93
CA ARG A 52 8.90 -12.93 6.90
C ARG A 52 9.92 -11.85 6.58
N ASN A 53 9.68 -10.62 7.04
CA ASN A 53 10.43 -9.43 6.65
C ASN A 53 10.59 -9.34 5.13
N ALA A 54 9.47 -9.52 4.42
CA ALA A 54 9.42 -9.61 2.96
C ALA A 54 8.13 -8.97 2.44
N VAL A 55 8.15 -8.51 1.20
CA VAL A 55 6.94 -8.12 0.49
C VAL A 55 6.41 -9.32 -0.28
N ILE A 56 5.14 -9.65 -0.06
CA ILE A 56 4.41 -10.64 -0.85
C ILE A 56 3.77 -9.89 -2.01
N LEU A 57 3.99 -10.33 -3.24
CA LEU A 57 3.39 -9.77 -4.44
C LEU A 57 2.02 -10.41 -4.69
N GLY A 58 0.98 -9.58 -4.85
CA GLY A 58 -0.37 -10.00 -5.21
C GLY A 58 -0.86 -9.41 -6.53
N ALA A 59 -2.01 -9.88 -6.99
CA ALA A 59 -2.72 -9.38 -8.17
C ALA A 59 -3.00 -7.88 -8.08
N ASN A 60 -3.27 -7.39 -6.87
CA ASN A 60 -3.57 -5.98 -6.64
C ASN A 60 -2.35 -5.05 -6.79
N ALA A 61 -1.15 -5.53 -7.12
CA ALA A 61 -0.01 -4.66 -7.41
C ALA A 61 -0.33 -3.71 -8.57
N TYR A 62 -1.16 -4.13 -9.53
CA TYR A 62 -1.59 -3.30 -10.65
C TYR A 62 -2.88 -2.53 -10.35
N PRO A 63 -3.07 -1.34 -10.97
CA PRO A 63 -4.30 -0.57 -10.83
C PRO A 63 -5.51 -1.34 -11.39
N GLY A 64 -6.68 -1.07 -10.82
CA GLY A 64 -7.95 -1.69 -11.21
C GLY A 64 -8.94 -0.72 -11.85
N VAL A 65 -10.22 -1.07 -11.77
CA VAL A 65 -11.33 -0.22 -12.26
C VAL A 65 -11.82 0.78 -11.20
N GLY A 66 -11.30 0.72 -9.98
CA GLY A 66 -11.63 1.65 -8.91
C GLY A 66 -11.07 3.05 -9.19
N VAL A 67 -11.73 4.07 -8.65
CA VAL A 67 -11.41 5.50 -8.89
C VAL A 67 -10.84 6.21 -7.66
N SER A 68 -10.77 5.55 -6.51
CA SER A 68 -10.05 6.10 -5.34
C SER A 68 -8.56 6.25 -5.64
N ALA A 69 -7.85 7.15 -4.94
CA ALA A 69 -6.41 7.31 -5.05
C ALA A 69 -5.65 5.97 -4.91
N ASN A 70 -5.99 5.19 -3.89
CA ASN A 70 -5.48 3.82 -3.71
C ASN A 70 -5.66 2.93 -4.94
N ALA A 71 -6.81 3.01 -5.61
CA ALA A 71 -7.13 2.13 -6.74
C ALA A 71 -6.35 2.50 -8.01
N GLN A 72 -5.93 3.76 -8.09
CA GLN A 72 -5.22 4.35 -9.21
C GLN A 72 -3.69 4.28 -9.06
N LEU A 73 -3.16 3.89 -7.89
CA LEU A 73 -1.70 3.75 -7.73
C LEU A 73 -1.13 2.82 -8.79
N SER A 74 -0.11 3.30 -9.50
CA SER A 74 0.64 2.51 -10.46
C SER A 74 1.31 1.32 -9.76
N MET A 75 1.79 0.35 -10.54
CA MET A 75 2.53 -0.79 -9.98
C MET A 75 3.74 -0.33 -9.17
N LEU A 76 4.51 0.63 -9.69
CA LEU A 76 5.69 1.16 -9.02
C LEU A 76 5.33 1.85 -7.70
N THR A 77 4.27 2.63 -7.70
CA THR A 77 3.76 3.33 -6.51
C THR A 77 3.24 2.38 -5.44
N CYS A 78 2.56 1.31 -5.85
CA CYS A 78 2.13 0.26 -4.95
C CYS A 78 3.32 -0.46 -4.31
N LEU A 79 4.37 -0.76 -5.07
CA LEU A 79 5.59 -1.35 -4.52
C LEU A 79 6.33 -0.36 -3.59
N ALA A 80 6.44 0.91 -3.96
CA ALA A 80 7.03 1.94 -3.10
C ALA A 80 6.32 2.04 -1.74
N HIS A 81 4.98 1.93 -1.73
CA HIS A 81 4.18 1.85 -0.51
C HIS A 81 4.58 0.67 0.39
N GLU A 82 4.70 -0.53 -0.18
CA GLU A 82 5.10 -1.71 0.61
C GLU A 82 6.56 -1.65 1.07
N LEU A 83 7.44 -1.00 0.29
CA LEU A 83 8.79 -0.71 0.74
C LEU A 83 8.79 0.25 1.94
N ALA A 84 7.94 1.29 1.91
CA ALA A 84 7.80 2.20 3.04
C ALA A 84 7.33 1.48 4.32
N HIS A 85 6.43 0.49 4.21
CA HIS A 85 6.08 -0.39 5.34
C HIS A 85 7.32 -1.11 5.89
N ALA A 86 8.14 -1.69 5.01
CA ALA A 86 9.37 -2.37 5.41
C ALA A 86 10.42 -1.43 6.05
N GLU A 87 10.59 -0.22 5.52
CA GLU A 87 11.49 0.78 6.10
C GLU A 87 11.03 1.24 7.48
N ARG A 88 9.73 1.54 7.64
CA ARG A 88 9.14 1.90 8.93
C ARG A 88 9.29 0.76 9.93
N PHE A 89 9.12 -0.49 9.51
CA PHE A 89 9.35 -1.66 10.36
C PHE A 89 10.80 -1.76 10.86
N ARG A 90 11.79 -1.48 10.00
CA ARG A 90 13.22 -1.42 10.35
C ARG A 90 13.53 -0.29 11.33
N MET A 91 12.77 0.82 11.29
CA MET A 91 12.87 1.92 12.26
C MET A 91 12.21 1.60 13.61
N GLY A 92 11.56 0.43 13.75
CA GLY A 92 10.93 -0.03 14.98
C GLY A 92 9.43 0.25 15.07
N PHE A 93 8.82 0.81 14.03
CA PHE A 93 7.36 0.92 13.96
C PHE A 93 6.74 -0.46 13.70
N ARG A 94 5.53 -0.68 14.22
CA ARG A 94 4.78 -1.93 14.06
C ARG A 94 3.37 -1.60 13.63
N ARG A 95 2.84 -2.36 12.68
CA ARG A 95 1.51 -2.10 12.13
C ARG A 95 0.41 -2.41 13.16
N PRO A 96 -0.54 -1.50 13.39
CA PRO A 96 -1.74 -1.80 14.15
C PRO A 96 -2.70 -2.67 13.32
N PHE A 97 -3.25 -3.72 13.94
CA PHE A 97 -4.17 -4.64 13.27
C PHE A 97 -5.66 -4.30 13.47
N THR A 98 -5.95 -3.22 14.21
CA THR A 98 -7.31 -2.82 14.56
C THR A 98 -7.67 -1.48 13.94
N GLN A 99 -8.90 -1.39 13.43
CA GLN A 99 -9.49 -0.12 13.03
C GLN A 99 -9.79 0.74 14.28
N PRO A 100 -9.75 2.08 14.16
CA PRO A 100 -9.36 2.82 12.96
C PRO A 100 -7.85 3.03 12.83
N ASP A 101 -7.04 2.64 13.82
CA ASP A 101 -5.61 2.98 13.90
C ASP A 101 -4.79 2.42 12.71
N MET A 102 -5.23 1.31 12.09
CA MET A 102 -4.70 0.82 10.82
C MET A 102 -4.71 1.89 9.71
N LEU A 103 -5.73 2.75 9.65
CA LEU A 103 -5.80 3.82 8.63
C LEU A 103 -4.73 4.89 8.85
N LEU A 104 -4.37 5.17 10.10
CA LEU A 104 -3.33 6.13 10.42
C LEU A 104 -1.96 5.59 9.97
N ASP A 105 -1.73 4.30 10.20
CA ASP A 105 -0.51 3.62 9.72
C ASP A 105 -0.41 3.62 8.19
N GLU A 106 -1.47 3.23 7.48
CA GLU A 106 -1.46 3.26 6.01
C GLU A 106 -1.24 4.69 5.48
N ALA A 107 -1.84 5.71 6.12
CA ALA A 107 -1.64 7.10 5.72
C ALA A 107 -0.18 7.56 5.88
N GLU A 108 0.46 7.21 7.00
CA GLU A 108 1.87 7.55 7.22
C GLU A 108 2.78 6.79 6.26
N THR A 109 2.49 5.51 5.96
CA THR A 109 3.21 4.76 4.94
C THR A 109 3.10 5.43 3.56
N SER A 110 1.91 5.84 3.13
CA SER A 110 1.72 6.52 1.85
C SER A 110 2.50 7.83 1.80
N LEU A 111 2.49 8.62 2.89
CA LEU A 111 3.30 9.84 2.98
C LEU A 111 4.79 9.55 2.92
N HIS A 112 5.27 8.53 3.65
CA HIS A 112 6.68 8.13 3.63
C HIS A 112 7.13 7.72 2.23
N ALA A 113 6.36 6.86 1.56
CA ALA A 113 6.62 6.45 0.17
C ALA A 113 6.66 7.63 -0.81
N SER A 114 5.88 8.69 -0.56
CA SER A 114 5.86 9.87 -1.44
C SER A 114 7.21 10.60 -1.51
N PHE A 115 8.12 10.34 -0.57
CA PHE A 115 9.47 10.91 -0.57
C PHE A 115 10.49 10.09 -1.38
N PHE A 116 10.11 8.96 -2.00
CA PHE A 116 10.97 8.16 -2.89
C PHE A 116 11.12 8.82 -4.27
N THR A 117 11.77 9.98 -4.26
CA THR A 117 11.79 10.94 -5.38
C THR A 117 12.62 10.53 -6.59
N LEU A 118 13.55 9.58 -6.47
CA LEU A 118 14.38 9.13 -7.60
C LEU A 118 13.62 8.13 -8.48
N GLU A 119 12.65 7.44 -7.90
CA GLU A 119 11.93 6.33 -8.51
C GLU A 119 10.51 6.75 -8.94
N LEU A 120 9.88 7.70 -8.24
CA LEU A 120 8.49 8.07 -8.47
C LEU A 120 8.32 9.36 -9.28
N SER A 121 7.39 9.33 -10.23
CA SER A 121 6.93 10.53 -10.95
C SER A 121 6.20 11.50 -10.02
N GLU A 122 6.03 12.75 -10.44
CA GLU A 122 5.24 13.72 -9.67
C GLU A 122 3.78 13.25 -9.46
N THR A 123 3.18 12.69 -10.51
CA THR A 123 1.82 12.13 -10.44
C THR A 123 1.72 10.98 -9.44
N ASP A 124 2.71 10.08 -9.41
CA ASP A 124 2.74 8.96 -8.46
C ASP A 124 2.79 9.46 -7.01
N ARG A 125 3.61 10.47 -6.73
CA ARG A 125 3.69 11.10 -5.41
C ARG A 125 2.38 11.79 -5.04
N ILE A 126 1.72 12.45 -5.98
CA ILE A 126 0.41 13.06 -5.75
C ILE A 126 -0.61 11.98 -5.35
N HIS A 127 -0.67 10.86 -6.07
CA HIS A 127 -1.60 9.78 -5.73
C HIS A 127 -1.35 9.19 -4.33
N LEU A 128 -0.09 9.09 -3.89
CA LEU A 128 0.24 8.67 -2.52
C LEU A 128 -0.25 9.68 -1.47
N VAL A 129 -0.08 10.98 -1.73
CA VAL A 129 -0.59 12.05 -0.83
C VAL A 129 -2.12 12.03 -0.79
N GLU A 130 -2.77 11.80 -1.93
CA GLU A 130 -4.24 11.67 -1.99
C GLU A 130 -4.73 10.42 -1.26
N ASP A 131 -4.03 9.30 -1.38
CA ASP A 131 -4.34 8.09 -0.61
C ASP A 131 -4.22 8.36 0.90
N ALA A 132 -3.12 8.97 1.35
CA ALA A 132 -2.94 9.36 2.74
C ALA A 132 -4.09 10.26 3.25
N ARG A 133 -4.48 11.26 2.45
CA ARG A 133 -5.61 12.15 2.75
C ARG A 133 -6.90 11.34 2.92
N ASP A 134 -7.20 10.46 1.98
CA ASP A 134 -8.44 9.67 2.00
C ASP A 134 -8.48 8.74 3.22
N ARG A 135 -7.35 8.15 3.62
CA ARG A 135 -7.22 7.34 4.84
C ARG A 135 -7.43 8.16 6.11
N LEU A 136 -6.83 9.35 6.21
CA LEU A 136 -7.00 10.24 7.37
C LEU A 136 -8.44 10.74 7.51
N ASN A 137 -9.10 11.06 6.39
CA ASN A 137 -10.51 11.42 6.40
C ASN A 137 -11.37 10.30 6.98
N LEU A 138 -11.18 9.07 6.50
CA LEU A 138 -11.90 7.89 7.02
C LEU A 138 -11.58 7.61 8.50
N TYR A 139 -10.32 7.78 8.91
CA TYR A 139 -9.92 7.65 10.31
C TYR A 139 -10.72 8.60 11.21
N LEU A 140 -10.81 9.88 10.82
CA LEU A 140 -11.55 10.89 11.57
C LEU A 140 -13.05 10.60 11.60
N GLU A 141 -13.64 10.19 10.47
CA GLU A 141 -15.06 9.78 10.39
C GLU A 141 -15.37 8.67 11.42
N LEU A 142 -14.53 7.63 11.48
CA LEU A 142 -14.71 6.51 12.42
C LEU A 142 -14.55 6.96 13.87
N LYS A 143 -13.50 7.75 14.19
CA LYS A 143 -13.30 8.27 15.56
C LYS A 143 -14.44 9.19 16.01
N TYR A 144 -15.04 9.97 15.10
CA TYR A 144 -16.19 10.81 15.43
C TYR A 144 -17.46 10.00 15.64
N ALA A 145 -17.70 8.95 14.85
CA ALA A 145 -18.81 8.03 15.05
C ALA A 145 -18.72 7.32 16.42
N GLU A 146 -17.51 6.88 16.82
CA GLU A 146 -17.26 6.33 18.16
C GLU A 146 -17.59 7.33 19.27
N ARG A 147 -17.19 8.60 19.11
CA ARG A 147 -17.48 9.65 20.10
C ARG A 147 -18.96 9.99 20.18
N GLY A 148 -19.68 9.98 19.05
CA GLY A 148 -21.12 10.24 18.99
C GLY A 148 -21.95 9.17 19.70
N SER A 149 -21.56 7.90 19.62
CA SER A 149 -22.31 6.81 20.28
C SER A 149 -22.20 6.81 21.80
N VAL A 150 -21.13 7.39 22.36
CA VAL A 150 -20.91 7.50 23.82
C VAL A 150 -21.86 8.50 24.49
N TYR A 151 -22.49 9.42 23.74
CA TYR A 151 -23.45 10.39 24.28
C TYR A 151 -24.92 9.98 24.10
N GLU A 152 -25.19 8.83 23.47
CA GLU A 152 -26.55 8.31 23.25
C GLU A 152 -26.85 7.04 24.08
N SER A 153 -25.94 6.62 24.98
CA SER A 153 -26.09 5.44 25.86
C SER A 153 -26.41 5.79 27.31
#